data_AF-A0A552CXL1-F1
#
_entry.id   AF-A0A552CXL1-F1
#
_cell.length_a   1.000
_cell.length_b   1.000
_cell.length_c   1.000
_cell.angle_alpha   90.00
_cell.angle_beta   90.00
_cell.angle_gamma   90.00
#
_symmetry.space_group_name_H-M   'P 1'
#
loop_
_entity.id
_entity.type
_entity.pdbx_description
1 polymer ?
#
loop_
_entity_poly.entity_id
_entity_poly.type
_entity_poly.pdbx_seq_one_letter_code
_entity_poly.pdbx_strand_id
1 'polypeptide(L)'
;MKRNLTITALILAPALALFQSCSSVQQVTPPNQKQQLVWKTKPAVVRILGICGSDAVWHPYGDKNDPKPFPIDSSFRGTGFFINSNGYIVTSASPQLSIGSEESCKEAIKRNILKKLEHNGVRKPDRELKNVEWEDRIYYVPARVILPNAKVEPPLFAIKKSSESSDVTLIKIPANDVPTLRLGDSKKVQTQDSVITLGFPTDADFKLQVDQALTEESFYEASADEGSISNPYKLRQQGNPVLQVDGIEAGEGTAGSPVINSKGEVIGMLAPKDPESNSNNIVFAIPASLIQETIKQAGTTNESGPTDQLYLDGLELYWKGNIEGAREKFKKAQEIYNDHSEVNRLLKEIAQIEGDRYLKPLSDPFYQLLLALIAGAAGLAAYFLLRPKAPVRKTPSGSPAIPEMGGNSQQAQAMDNGAGNQIWIELECQGQLRRFPLSKEEHRLGRDPDWSDFKVPAGWEVISRHHAILRKQGDDYRIHDGDETVPSRNGLWVEDERVGTLNDYPLKDGDQIKIGKNPQEWVILTYFNQSGSQAAVRETRMGQ
;
A
#
# COMPACT_ATOMS: atom_id res chain seq x y z
N MET A 1 61.35 -23.61 -7.30
CA MET A 1 60.53 -22.51 -6.73
C MET A 1 59.66 -21.76 -7.74
N LYS A 2 60.10 -21.38 -8.95
CA LYS A 2 59.30 -20.54 -9.88
C LYS A 2 58.02 -21.15 -10.50
N ARG A 3 57.60 -22.38 -10.14
CA ARG A 3 56.50 -23.10 -10.82
C ARG A 3 55.20 -23.20 -10.00
N ASN A 4 55.18 -22.69 -8.77
CA ASN A 4 53.99 -22.73 -7.90
C ASN A 4 53.25 -21.38 -7.81
N LEU A 5 53.88 -20.25 -8.16
CA LEU A 5 53.24 -18.92 -8.09
C LEU A 5 52.17 -18.70 -9.18
N THR A 6 52.34 -19.29 -10.36
CA THR A 6 51.42 -19.11 -11.50
C THR A 6 50.08 -19.81 -11.33
N ILE A 7 50.00 -20.87 -10.49
CA ILE A 7 48.74 -21.59 -10.24
C ILE A 7 47.88 -20.86 -9.20
N THR A 8 48.49 -20.25 -8.18
CA THR A 8 47.76 -19.46 -7.16
C THR A 8 47.12 -18.21 -7.76
N ALA A 9 47.81 -17.55 -8.71
CA ALA A 9 47.27 -16.39 -9.42
C ALA A 9 46.07 -16.73 -10.32
N LEU A 10 46.06 -17.94 -10.91
CA LEU A 10 45.00 -18.37 -11.84
C LEU A 10 43.70 -18.78 -11.13
N ILE A 11 43.74 -19.04 -9.82
CA ILE A 11 42.57 -19.40 -9.00
C ILE A 11 41.98 -18.17 -8.28
N LEU A 12 42.81 -17.19 -7.90
CA LEU A 12 42.31 -15.94 -7.30
C LEU A 12 41.66 -14.99 -8.31
N ALA A 13 42.16 -14.91 -9.55
CA ALA A 13 41.63 -13.96 -10.53
C ALA A 13 40.16 -14.21 -10.92
N PRO A 14 39.68 -15.46 -11.14
CA PRO A 14 38.26 -15.73 -11.38
C PRO A 14 37.41 -15.48 -10.14
N ALA A 15 37.92 -15.79 -8.94
CA ALA A 15 37.19 -15.57 -7.70
C ALA A 15 36.93 -14.08 -7.41
N LEU A 16 37.90 -13.21 -7.72
CA LEU A 16 37.72 -11.75 -7.60
C LEU A 16 36.80 -11.17 -8.68
N ALA A 17 36.84 -11.72 -9.90
CA ALA A 17 35.95 -11.30 -10.99
C ALA A 17 34.48 -11.71 -10.75
N LEU A 18 34.24 -12.90 -10.20
CA LEU A 18 32.88 -13.41 -9.93
C LEU A 18 32.14 -12.63 -8.82
N PHE A 19 32.86 -11.98 -7.90
CA PHE A 19 32.24 -11.06 -6.93
C PHE A 19 31.73 -9.75 -7.58
N GLN A 20 32.22 -9.36 -8.75
CA GLN A 20 31.74 -8.16 -9.45
C GLN A 20 30.50 -8.40 -10.31
N SER A 21 30.19 -9.67 -10.64
CA SER A 21 29.06 -10.02 -11.50
C SER A 21 27.72 -10.18 -10.76
N CYS A 22 27.71 -10.19 -9.42
CA CYS A 22 26.50 -10.42 -8.63
C CYS A 22 26.20 -9.24 -7.70
N SER A 23 25.66 -8.17 -8.27
CA SER A 23 25.12 -7.02 -7.54
C SER A 23 24.04 -6.28 -8.33
N SER A 24 23.12 -7.03 -8.94
CA SER A 24 21.74 -6.53 -9.11
C SER A 24 21.06 -6.52 -7.74
N VAL A 25 21.62 -5.76 -6.79
CA VAL A 25 20.98 -5.47 -5.52
C VAL A 25 19.68 -4.78 -5.88
N GLN A 26 18.56 -5.38 -5.49
CA GLN A 26 17.24 -4.80 -5.70
C GLN A 26 17.22 -3.46 -4.97
N GLN A 27 17.38 -2.38 -5.73
CA GLN A 27 17.41 -1.03 -5.18
C GLN A 27 16.01 -0.69 -4.70
N VAL A 28 15.91 -0.13 -3.50
CA VAL A 28 14.64 0.40 -2.99
C VAL A 28 14.30 1.61 -3.85
N THR A 29 13.37 1.46 -4.78
CA THR A 29 12.82 2.58 -5.54
C THR A 29 12.10 3.49 -4.53
N PRO A 30 12.53 4.75 -4.35
CA PRO A 30 11.88 5.65 -3.41
C PRO A 30 10.43 5.92 -3.85
N PRO A 31 9.45 5.92 -2.93
CA PRO A 31 8.07 6.30 -3.27
C PRO A 31 8.00 7.72 -3.82
N ASN A 32 6.93 8.04 -4.55
CA ASN A 32 6.70 9.41 -5.02
C ASN A 32 6.49 10.39 -3.83
N GLN A 33 6.57 11.70 -4.07
CA GLN A 33 6.51 12.70 -2.99
C GLN A 33 5.24 12.60 -2.11
N LYS A 34 4.08 12.27 -2.69
CA LYS A 34 2.81 12.12 -1.96
C LYS A 34 2.82 10.85 -1.11
N GLN A 35 3.32 9.74 -1.64
CA GLN A 35 3.51 8.50 -0.88
C GLN A 35 4.50 8.70 0.28
N GLN A 36 5.62 9.40 0.05
CA GLN A 36 6.56 9.78 1.12
C GLN A 36 5.86 10.65 2.19
N LEU A 37 5.00 11.59 1.78
CA LEU A 37 4.26 12.45 2.68
C LEU A 37 3.33 11.64 3.59
N VAL A 38 2.56 10.70 3.03
CA VAL A 38 1.73 9.75 3.78
C VAL A 38 2.57 8.93 4.75
N TRP A 39 3.67 8.34 4.31
CA TRP A 39 4.55 7.51 5.18
C TRP A 39 5.09 8.32 6.36
N LYS A 40 5.49 9.58 6.16
CA LYS A 40 6.00 10.47 7.21
C LYS A 40 4.95 10.88 8.25
N THR A 41 3.67 10.93 7.88
CA THR A 41 2.63 11.63 8.66
C THR A 41 1.55 10.71 9.22
N LYS A 42 1.20 9.62 8.52
CA LYS A 42 0.23 8.61 8.97
C LYS A 42 0.46 8.06 10.39
N PRO A 43 1.69 7.81 10.87
CA PRO A 43 1.92 7.29 12.23
C PRO A 43 1.40 8.18 13.38
N ALA A 44 1.22 9.48 13.12
CA ALA A 44 0.77 10.45 14.12
C ALA A 44 -0.76 10.67 14.14
N VAL A 45 -1.50 10.04 13.22
CA VAL A 45 -2.95 10.19 13.06
C VAL A 45 -3.67 9.07 13.81
N VAL A 46 -4.69 9.41 14.60
CA VAL A 46 -5.40 8.49 15.50
C VAL A 46 -6.90 8.51 15.24
N ARG A 47 -7.56 7.38 15.47
CA ARG A 47 -9.01 7.28 15.46
C ARG A 47 -9.54 7.61 16.85
N ILE A 48 -10.69 8.26 16.93
CA ILE A 48 -11.34 8.57 18.20
C ILE A 48 -12.80 8.11 18.08
N LEU A 49 -13.19 7.18 18.95
CA LEU A 49 -14.48 6.51 18.90
C LEU A 49 -15.09 6.43 20.30
N GLY A 50 -16.33 6.87 20.45
CA GLY A 50 -17.19 6.66 21.62
C GLY A 50 -18.57 6.24 21.17
N ILE A 51 -19.17 5.26 21.84
CA ILE A 51 -20.49 4.72 21.48
C ILE A 51 -21.53 5.33 22.41
N CYS A 52 -22.58 5.90 21.84
CA CYS A 52 -23.75 6.34 22.60
C CYS A 52 -24.98 6.20 21.70
N GLY A 53 -25.67 5.07 21.80
CA GLY A 53 -26.82 4.76 20.97
C GLY A 53 -27.95 4.09 21.76
N SER A 54 -29.17 4.19 21.25
CA SER A 54 -30.31 3.42 21.71
C SER A 54 -31.29 3.24 20.56
N ASP A 55 -31.98 2.12 20.58
CA ASP A 55 -33.22 1.92 19.84
C ASP A 55 -34.38 2.42 20.72
N ALA A 56 -35.34 3.09 20.09
CA ALA A 56 -36.52 3.63 20.74
C ALA A 56 -37.67 3.72 19.73
N VAL A 57 -38.90 3.65 20.21
CA VAL A 57 -40.12 3.80 19.41
C VAL A 57 -40.90 5.00 19.93
N TRP A 58 -41.14 5.98 19.06
CA TRP A 58 -42.06 7.07 19.36
C TRP A 58 -43.46 6.73 18.85
N HIS A 59 -44.46 6.93 19.70
CA HIS A 59 -45.88 6.86 19.36
C HIS A 59 -46.44 8.27 19.20
N PRO A 60 -46.65 8.78 17.97
CA PRO A 60 -47.07 10.16 17.72
C PRO A 60 -48.37 10.48 18.45
N TYR A 61 -48.32 11.46 19.37
CA TYR A 61 -49.45 11.87 20.20
C TYR A 61 -50.09 10.73 21.03
N GLY A 62 -49.38 9.61 21.20
CA GLY A 62 -49.84 8.40 21.89
C GLY A 62 -50.53 7.36 21.00
N ASP A 63 -50.50 7.48 19.67
CA ASP A 63 -51.05 6.45 18.78
C ASP A 63 -50.14 5.20 18.74
N LYS A 64 -50.63 4.11 19.33
CA LYS A 64 -49.93 2.81 19.35
C LYS A 64 -49.96 2.08 18.00
N ASN A 65 -50.76 2.53 17.04
CA ASN A 65 -50.86 1.92 15.71
C ASN A 65 -49.92 2.54 14.67
N ASP A 66 -49.29 3.68 14.98
CA ASP A 66 -48.30 4.33 14.13
C ASP A 66 -46.91 4.44 14.82
N PRO A 67 -46.30 3.32 15.27
CA PRO A 67 -44.97 3.34 15.86
C PRO A 67 -43.96 3.88 14.85
N LYS A 68 -43.22 4.93 15.23
CA LYS A 68 -42.08 5.43 14.48
C LYS A 68 -40.79 4.95 15.16
N PRO A 69 -39.96 4.12 14.50
CA PRO A 69 -38.64 3.80 15.00
C PRO A 69 -37.74 5.04 15.04
N PHE A 70 -37.05 5.24 16.15
CA PHE A 70 -36.00 6.23 16.35
C PHE A 70 -34.70 5.50 16.72
N PRO A 71 -33.95 4.97 15.74
CA PRO A 71 -32.54 4.76 15.94
C PRO A 71 -31.91 6.13 16.23
N ILE A 72 -31.33 6.28 17.42
CA ILE A 72 -30.69 7.52 17.85
C ILE A 72 -29.23 7.21 18.12
N ASP A 73 -28.43 7.34 17.07
CA ASP A 73 -26.99 7.41 17.23
C ASP A 73 -26.60 8.81 17.74
N SER A 74 -25.89 8.82 18.86
CA SER A 74 -25.24 9.98 19.48
C SER A 74 -23.76 9.68 19.77
N SER A 75 -23.21 8.64 19.11
CA SER A 75 -21.80 8.25 19.16
C SER A 75 -20.91 9.38 18.65
N PHE A 76 -19.66 9.37 19.11
CA PHE A 76 -18.61 10.19 18.54
C PHE A 76 -17.74 9.33 17.63
N ARG A 77 -17.58 9.75 16.37
CA ARG A 77 -16.67 9.13 15.42
C ARG A 77 -15.87 10.24 14.76
N GLY A 78 -14.56 10.21 14.93
CA GLY A 78 -13.70 11.26 14.42
C GLY A 78 -12.24 10.82 14.31
N THR A 79 -11.48 11.70 13.69
CA THR A 79 -10.04 11.59 13.56
C THR A 79 -9.38 12.59 14.51
N GLY A 80 -8.15 12.32 14.93
CA GLY A 80 -7.28 13.31 15.55
C GLY A 80 -5.83 13.06 15.17
N PHE A 81 -4.93 13.92 15.64
CA PHE A 81 -3.50 13.75 15.41
C PHE A 81 -2.68 14.28 16.59
N PHE A 82 -1.56 13.62 16.85
CA PHE A 82 -0.62 14.05 17.89
C PHE A 82 0.09 15.35 17.49
N ILE A 83 0.03 16.34 18.38
CA ILE A 83 0.77 17.61 18.23
C ILE A 83 2.03 17.66 19.07
N ASN A 84 2.23 16.74 20.02
CA ASN A 84 3.53 16.54 20.64
C ASN A 84 3.75 15.10 21.13
N SER A 85 5.02 14.76 21.34
CA SER A 85 5.48 13.43 21.77
C SER A 85 4.97 13.03 23.15
N ASN A 86 4.51 13.99 23.96
CA ASN A 86 3.89 13.75 25.25
C ASN A 86 2.38 13.44 25.11
N GLY A 87 1.91 12.89 23.99
CA GLY A 87 0.55 12.34 23.86
C GLY A 87 -0.58 13.36 23.88
N TYR A 88 -0.32 14.63 23.54
CA TYR A 88 -1.38 15.61 23.27
C TYR A 88 -1.89 15.46 21.84
N ILE A 89 -3.21 15.35 21.69
CA ILE A 89 -3.91 15.11 20.42
C ILE A 89 -4.86 16.28 20.16
N VAL A 90 -4.88 16.76 18.93
CA VAL A 90 -5.90 17.70 18.43
C VAL A 90 -6.97 16.92 17.67
N THR A 91 -8.22 17.31 17.86
CA THR A 91 -9.40 16.84 17.10
C THR A 91 -10.45 17.97 17.05
N SER A 92 -11.54 17.75 16.32
CA SER A 92 -12.64 18.71 16.26
C SER A 92 -13.41 18.81 17.58
N ALA A 93 -13.98 19.97 17.88
CA ALA A 93 -14.97 20.11 18.95
C ALA A 93 -16.28 19.39 18.59
N SER A 94 -16.83 18.70 19.58
CA SER A 94 -18.10 17.98 19.48
C SER A 94 -18.67 17.73 20.88
N PRO A 95 -19.97 17.95 21.11
CA PRO A 95 -20.64 17.54 22.35
C PRO A 95 -20.55 16.02 22.61
N GLN A 96 -20.58 15.21 21.55
CA GLN A 96 -20.53 13.75 21.63
C GLN A 96 -19.19 13.24 22.18
N LEU A 97 -18.08 13.95 21.90
CA LEU A 97 -16.75 13.66 22.45
C LEU A 97 -16.70 13.77 24.00
N SER A 98 -17.64 14.49 24.60
CA SER A 98 -17.70 14.77 26.05
C SER A 98 -18.70 13.91 26.82
N ILE A 99 -19.32 12.90 26.18
CA ILE A 99 -20.27 11.98 26.84
C ILE A 99 -19.49 11.03 27.74
N GLY A 100 -19.50 11.31 29.05
CA GLY A 100 -18.67 10.64 30.07
C GLY A 100 -19.37 9.58 30.94
N SER A 101 -20.70 9.47 30.87
CA SER A 101 -21.48 8.41 31.54
C SER A 101 -22.72 7.99 30.75
N GLU A 102 -23.33 6.86 31.14
CA GLU A 102 -24.59 6.37 30.57
C GLU A 102 -25.74 7.39 30.77
N GLU A 103 -25.79 8.10 31.89
CA GLU A 103 -26.75 9.19 32.14
C GLU A 103 -26.53 10.37 31.19
N SER A 104 -25.26 10.76 30.95
CA SER A 104 -24.96 11.81 29.98
C SER A 104 -25.30 11.38 28.55
N CYS A 105 -25.22 10.08 28.25
CA CYS A 105 -25.66 9.48 27.00
C CYS A 105 -27.19 9.51 26.87
N LYS A 106 -27.93 9.09 27.91
CA LYS A 106 -29.41 9.21 27.98
C LYS A 106 -29.87 10.64 27.70
N GLU A 107 -29.26 11.63 28.33
CA GLU A 107 -29.62 13.04 28.10
C GLU A 107 -29.17 13.54 26.71
N ALA A 108 -28.09 13.02 26.11
CA ALA A 108 -27.72 13.34 24.72
C ALA A 108 -28.73 12.78 23.71
N ILE A 109 -29.10 11.50 23.86
CA ILE A 109 -30.09 10.81 23.05
C ILE A 109 -31.45 11.52 23.15
N LYS A 110 -31.89 11.88 24.37
CA LYS A 110 -33.11 12.67 24.62
C LYS A 110 -33.09 14.04 23.93
N ARG A 111 -31.97 14.79 23.97
CA ARG A 111 -31.82 16.04 23.21
C ARG A 111 -31.95 15.83 21.71
N ASN A 112 -31.41 14.73 21.19
CA ASN A 112 -31.51 14.39 19.76
C ASN A 112 -32.93 13.97 19.35
N ILE A 113 -33.68 13.28 20.22
CA ILE A 113 -35.12 13.05 20.04
C ILE A 113 -35.85 14.38 19.93
N LEU A 114 -35.68 15.27 20.92
CA LEU A 114 -36.37 16.57 20.96
C LEU A 114 -36.15 17.36 19.66
N LYS A 115 -34.89 17.49 19.21
CA LYS A 115 -34.55 18.15 17.94
C LYS A 115 -35.21 17.49 16.72
N LYS A 116 -35.20 16.15 16.62
CA LYS A 116 -35.87 15.42 15.52
C LYS A 116 -37.39 15.67 15.52
N LEU A 117 -38.03 15.71 16.70
CA LEU A 117 -39.45 16.00 16.84
C LEU A 117 -39.79 17.45 16.43
N GLU A 118 -38.98 18.43 16.84
CA GLU A 118 -39.13 19.84 16.44
C GLU A 118 -39.00 20.02 14.93
N HIS A 119 -37.98 19.41 14.31
CA HIS A 119 -37.77 19.42 12.87
C HIS A 119 -38.95 18.79 12.11
N ASN A 120 -39.54 17.73 12.67
CA ASN A 120 -40.76 17.09 12.15
C ASN A 120 -42.06 17.85 12.49
N GLY A 121 -41.98 19.09 12.99
CA GLY A 121 -43.12 19.99 13.21
C GLY A 121 -43.86 19.80 14.53
N VAL A 122 -43.35 18.99 15.46
CA VAL A 122 -43.97 18.78 16.78
C VAL A 122 -43.80 20.03 17.65
N ARG A 123 -44.89 20.78 17.86
CA ARG A 123 -44.86 22.08 18.56
C ARG A 123 -44.49 22.04 20.06
N LYS A 124 -44.51 20.86 20.70
CA LYS A 124 -44.24 20.66 22.14
C LYS A 124 -43.52 19.33 22.38
N PRO A 125 -42.28 19.18 21.91
CA PRO A 125 -41.57 17.89 21.87
C PRO A 125 -41.40 17.27 23.27
N ASP A 126 -41.21 18.08 24.33
CA ASP A 126 -41.09 17.59 25.72
C ASP A 126 -42.32 16.82 26.19
N ARG A 127 -43.51 17.14 25.67
CA ARG A 127 -44.76 16.45 26.02
C ARG A 127 -44.90 15.09 25.33
N GLU A 128 -44.17 14.89 24.24
CA GLU A 128 -44.13 13.65 23.46
C GLU A 128 -43.08 12.67 23.96
N LEU A 129 -42.10 13.10 24.77
CA LEU A 129 -41.10 12.21 25.39
C LEU A 129 -41.72 11.07 26.22
N LYS A 130 -42.89 11.28 26.83
CA LYS A 130 -43.64 10.24 27.56
C LYS A 130 -44.24 9.16 26.65
N ASN A 131 -44.34 9.44 25.35
CA ASN A 131 -44.82 8.54 24.30
C ASN A 131 -43.64 7.88 23.56
N VAL A 132 -42.41 8.03 24.07
CA VAL A 132 -41.23 7.31 23.58
C VAL A 132 -41.01 6.10 24.49
N GLU A 133 -41.21 4.91 23.93
CA GLU A 133 -40.90 3.63 24.56
C GLU A 133 -39.45 3.24 24.17
N TRP A 134 -38.62 2.86 25.14
CA TRP A 134 -37.21 2.51 24.94
C TRP A 134 -37.08 1.01 24.72
N GLU A 135 -36.29 0.56 23.74
CA GLU A 135 -36.06 -0.87 23.51
C GLU A 135 -34.94 -1.42 24.42
N ASP A 136 -35.19 -1.39 25.74
CA ASP A 136 -34.48 -2.02 26.87
C ASP A 136 -32.96 -1.84 27.04
N ARG A 137 -32.18 -1.40 26.04
CA ARG A 137 -30.72 -1.29 26.10
C ARG A 137 -30.18 -0.05 25.41
N ILE A 138 -29.57 0.82 26.22
CA ILE A 138 -28.67 1.88 25.76
C ILE A 138 -27.27 1.29 25.63
N TYR A 139 -26.67 1.49 24.46
CA TYR A 139 -25.31 1.09 24.16
C TYR A 139 -24.38 2.27 24.45
N TYR A 140 -23.60 2.17 25.53
CA TYR A 140 -22.68 3.22 25.94
C TYR A 140 -21.24 2.71 26.12
N VAL A 141 -20.30 3.39 25.46
CA VAL A 141 -18.85 3.25 25.67
C VAL A 141 -18.25 4.67 25.63
N PRO A 142 -17.53 5.13 26.67
CA PRO A 142 -16.89 6.44 26.66
C PRO A 142 -15.94 6.56 25.46
N ALA A 143 -15.80 7.78 24.93
CA ALA A 143 -14.85 8.05 23.86
C ALA A 143 -13.41 7.65 24.27
N ARG A 144 -12.73 6.91 23.39
CA ARG A 144 -11.34 6.46 23.55
C ARG A 144 -10.52 6.80 22.31
N VAL A 145 -9.22 6.98 22.50
CA VAL A 145 -8.27 7.11 21.39
C VAL A 145 -7.82 5.72 20.96
N ILE A 146 -7.99 5.40 19.69
CA ILE A 146 -7.56 4.16 19.07
C ILE A 146 -6.32 4.48 18.24
N LEU A 147 -5.19 3.92 18.68
CA LEU A 147 -3.89 4.12 18.04
C LEU A 147 -3.80 3.30 16.74
N PRO A 148 -3.03 3.75 15.74
CA PRO A 148 -2.58 2.89 14.64
C PRO A 148 -1.99 1.57 15.17
N ASN A 149 -2.35 0.43 14.60
CA ASN A 149 -1.90 -0.91 15.00
C ASN A 149 -2.21 -1.26 16.50
N ALA A 150 -3.41 -0.95 17.00
CA ALA A 150 -3.76 -1.19 18.41
C ALA A 150 -3.83 -2.69 18.79
N LYS A 151 -2.72 -3.19 19.34
CA LYS A 151 -2.63 -4.45 20.10
C LYS A 151 -2.80 -4.24 21.61
N VAL A 152 -3.11 -3.02 22.02
CA VAL A 152 -3.19 -2.53 23.40
C VAL A 152 -4.58 -1.96 23.63
N GLU A 153 -5.09 -2.05 24.86
CA GLU A 153 -6.40 -1.48 25.20
C GLU A 153 -6.42 0.04 24.90
N PRO A 154 -7.42 0.56 24.14
CA PRO A 154 -7.48 1.97 23.78
C PRO A 154 -7.52 2.89 25.01
N PRO A 155 -6.58 3.82 25.20
CA PRO A 155 -6.51 4.65 26.40
C PRO A 155 -7.69 5.62 26.54
N LEU A 156 -8.07 5.87 27.79
CA LEU A 156 -8.87 7.04 28.16
C LEU A 156 -8.05 8.32 27.97
N PHE A 157 -8.73 9.42 27.66
CA PHE A 157 -8.12 10.74 27.54
C PHE A 157 -8.74 11.74 28.53
N ALA A 158 -8.00 12.82 28.79
CA ALA A 158 -8.53 14.02 29.44
C ALA A 158 -8.63 15.16 28.42
N ILE A 159 -9.79 15.82 28.35
CA ILE A 159 -9.93 17.08 27.61
C ILE A 159 -9.12 18.15 28.36
N LYS A 160 -8.17 18.77 27.66
CA LYS A 160 -7.30 19.83 28.22
C LYS A 160 -7.79 21.22 27.85
N LYS A 161 -8.34 21.35 26.64
CA LYS A 161 -9.01 22.57 26.18
C LYS A 161 -10.03 22.17 25.11
N SER A 162 -11.19 22.82 25.13
CA SER A 162 -12.15 22.80 24.03
C SER A 162 -12.59 24.24 23.74
N SER A 163 -12.92 24.51 22.49
CA SER A 163 -13.39 25.80 22.00
C SER A 163 -14.43 25.58 20.91
N GLU A 164 -15.70 25.77 21.26
CA GLU A 164 -16.84 25.66 20.34
C GLU A 164 -16.80 26.71 19.23
N SER A 165 -16.24 27.91 19.49
CA SER A 165 -16.15 28.95 18.47
C SER A 165 -15.17 28.56 17.35
N SER A 166 -14.02 27.98 17.70
CA SER A 166 -12.99 27.57 16.74
C SER A 166 -13.08 26.12 16.28
N ASP A 167 -14.02 25.33 16.81
CA ASP A 167 -14.13 23.87 16.66
C ASP A 167 -12.85 23.07 16.97
N VAL A 168 -12.01 23.54 17.90
CA VAL A 168 -10.79 22.81 18.28
C VAL A 168 -10.94 22.22 19.68
N THR A 169 -10.71 20.91 19.80
CA THR A 169 -10.47 20.24 21.08
C THR A 169 -9.06 19.69 21.13
N LEU A 170 -8.41 19.93 22.27
CA LEU A 170 -7.13 19.35 22.64
C LEU A 170 -7.35 18.34 23.77
N ILE A 171 -7.02 17.08 23.52
CA ILE A 171 -7.09 15.98 24.48
C ILE A 171 -5.68 15.45 24.81
N LYS A 172 -5.55 14.70 25.90
CA LYS A 172 -4.27 14.11 26.37
C LYS A 172 -4.50 12.67 26.81
N ILE A 173 -3.73 11.74 26.25
CA ILE A 173 -3.63 10.34 26.70
C ILE A 173 -2.34 10.09 27.51
N PRO A 174 -2.25 9.04 28.33
CA PRO A 174 -1.01 8.66 29.01
C PRO A 174 -0.03 7.94 28.06
N ALA A 175 0.53 8.68 27.10
CA ALA A 175 1.58 8.22 26.19
C ALA A 175 2.75 9.22 26.14
N ASN A 176 3.94 8.71 25.82
CA ASN A 176 5.21 9.43 25.64
C ASN A 176 5.88 8.94 24.35
N ASP A 177 6.77 9.76 23.80
CA ASP A 177 7.54 9.50 22.57
C ASP A 177 6.70 9.00 21.38
N VAL A 178 5.42 9.39 21.32
CA VAL A 178 4.53 9.11 20.18
C VAL A 178 4.98 9.89 18.94
N PRO A 179 4.70 9.39 17.72
CA PRO A 179 4.88 10.15 16.49
C PRO A 179 4.04 11.43 16.48
N THR A 180 4.49 12.49 15.81
CA THR A 180 3.83 13.81 15.84
C THR A 180 3.70 14.48 14.48
N LEU A 181 2.74 15.40 14.34
CA LEU A 181 2.67 16.33 13.21
C LEU A 181 3.09 17.75 13.61
N ARG A 182 3.87 18.40 12.74
CA ARG A 182 4.23 19.81 12.86
C ARG A 182 3.10 20.70 12.35
N LEU A 183 2.77 21.77 13.06
CA LEU A 183 1.88 22.81 12.53
C LEU A 183 2.62 23.75 11.57
N GLY A 184 2.00 24.04 10.44
CA GLY A 184 2.44 25.02 9.44
C GLY A 184 1.79 26.39 9.63
N ASP A 185 2.22 27.35 8.83
CA ASP A 185 1.64 28.71 8.83
C ASP A 185 0.43 28.81 7.90
N SER A 186 -0.77 28.60 8.46
CA SER A 186 -2.02 28.66 7.71
C SER A 186 -2.34 30.03 7.09
N LYS A 187 -1.59 31.09 7.43
CA LYS A 187 -1.74 32.43 6.83
C LYS A 187 -0.95 32.60 5.53
N LYS A 188 -0.07 31.66 5.19
CA LYS A 188 0.72 31.65 3.95
C LYS A 188 0.13 30.76 2.86
N VAL A 189 -0.98 30.10 3.16
CA VAL A 189 -1.70 29.19 2.27
C VAL A 189 -2.33 29.97 1.10
N GLN A 190 -2.18 29.43 -0.11
CA GLN A 190 -2.68 30.00 -1.34
C GLN A 190 -3.73 29.09 -1.99
N THR A 191 -4.55 29.66 -2.87
CA THR A 191 -5.47 28.87 -3.72
C THR A 191 -4.66 27.98 -4.66
N GLN A 192 -5.09 26.72 -4.81
CA GLN A 192 -4.42 25.61 -5.50
C GLN A 192 -3.15 25.07 -4.81
N ASP A 193 -2.85 25.45 -3.56
CA ASP A 193 -1.89 24.68 -2.76
C ASP A 193 -2.40 23.23 -2.64
N SER A 194 -1.58 22.28 -3.09
CA SER A 194 -1.86 20.84 -2.98
C SER A 194 -1.74 20.38 -1.53
N VAL A 195 -2.70 19.56 -1.11
CA VAL A 195 -2.79 19.02 0.24
C VAL A 195 -3.07 17.52 0.20
N ILE A 196 -2.68 16.82 1.27
CA ILE A 196 -3.25 15.53 1.62
C ILE A 196 -4.04 15.65 2.92
N THR A 197 -5.04 14.80 3.09
CA THR A 197 -5.68 14.54 4.38
C THR A 197 -5.51 13.08 4.76
N LEU A 198 -5.51 12.81 6.06
CA LEU A 198 -5.38 11.47 6.62
C LEU A 198 -6.43 11.26 7.70
N GLY A 199 -7.18 10.16 7.66
CA GLY A 199 -8.16 9.90 8.70
C GLY A 199 -9.01 8.67 8.48
N PHE A 200 -10.15 8.65 9.17
CA PHE A 200 -10.94 7.44 9.36
C PHE A 200 -12.42 7.66 8.98
N PRO A 201 -12.75 7.81 7.68
CA PRO A 201 -14.13 7.85 7.21
C PRO A 201 -14.87 6.56 7.56
N THR A 202 -16.08 6.66 8.10
CA THR A 202 -16.89 5.50 8.50
C THR A 202 -17.37 4.65 7.33
N ASP A 203 -17.48 5.24 6.14
CA ASP A 203 -17.91 4.56 4.93
C ASP A 203 -16.83 3.58 4.40
N ALA A 204 -15.62 3.65 4.97
CA ALA A 204 -14.52 2.70 4.76
C ALA A 204 -14.31 1.74 5.95
N ASP A 205 -15.24 1.66 6.91
CA ASP A 205 -15.10 0.85 8.13
C ASP A 205 -15.87 -0.47 8.10
N PHE A 206 -15.13 -1.58 8.14
CA PHE A 206 -15.63 -2.96 8.32
C PHE A 206 -16.69 -3.12 9.42
N LYS A 207 -16.54 -2.39 10.54
CA LYS A 207 -17.41 -2.54 11.71
C LYS A 207 -18.61 -1.60 11.72
N LEU A 208 -18.69 -0.62 10.82
CA LEU A 208 -19.62 0.51 10.96
C LEU A 208 -20.66 0.64 9.86
N GLN A 209 -20.35 0.27 8.59
CA GLN A 209 -21.34 -0.11 7.57
C GLN A 209 -20.73 -0.58 6.22
N VAL A 210 -21.44 -1.52 5.56
CA VAL A 210 -21.40 -1.90 4.11
C VAL A 210 -20.23 -2.65 3.45
N ASP A 211 -19.26 -3.29 4.12
CA ASP A 211 -18.49 -4.35 3.42
C ASP A 211 -18.04 -5.54 4.29
N GLN A 212 -18.26 -6.75 3.78
CA GLN A 212 -17.74 -8.01 4.33
C GLN A 212 -16.32 -8.35 3.81
N ALA A 213 -15.76 -7.55 2.89
CA ALA A 213 -14.44 -7.77 2.30
C ALA A 213 -13.25 -7.22 3.12
N LEU A 214 -13.50 -6.32 4.09
CA LEU A 214 -12.46 -5.71 4.90
C LEU A 214 -12.10 -6.55 6.15
N THR A 215 -10.89 -6.38 6.69
CA THR A 215 -10.40 -7.15 7.84
C THR A 215 -10.50 -6.34 9.14
N GLU A 216 -10.40 -7.01 10.30
CA GLU A 216 -10.28 -6.28 11.58
C GLU A 216 -8.98 -5.43 11.65
N GLU A 217 -7.95 -5.77 10.88
CA GLU A 217 -6.71 -4.98 10.81
C GLU A 217 -6.94 -3.63 10.12
N SER A 218 -7.81 -3.55 9.10
CA SER A 218 -8.08 -2.29 8.38
C SER A 218 -8.73 -1.23 9.25
N PHE A 219 -9.38 -1.62 10.35
CA PHE A 219 -9.95 -0.71 11.35
C PHE A 219 -8.90 0.20 12.03
N TYR A 220 -7.61 -0.14 11.95
CA TYR A 220 -6.51 0.66 12.50
C TYR A 220 -5.75 1.47 11.45
N GLU A 221 -6.14 1.38 10.18
CA GLU A 221 -5.44 1.98 9.06
C GLU A 221 -6.16 3.27 8.62
N ALA A 222 -5.46 4.40 8.68
CA ALA A 222 -6.00 5.66 8.15
C ALA A 222 -6.00 5.66 6.61
N SER A 223 -7.12 6.10 6.03
CA SER A 223 -7.25 6.47 4.62
C SER A 223 -6.45 7.75 4.32
N ALA A 224 -6.08 7.94 3.06
CA ALA A 224 -5.30 9.08 2.59
C ALA A 224 -5.89 9.64 1.30
N ASP A 225 -6.41 10.87 1.36
CA ASP A 225 -7.04 11.52 0.22
C ASP A 225 -6.20 12.73 -0.22
N GLU A 226 -6.17 13.00 -1.52
CA GLU A 226 -5.51 14.17 -2.09
C GLU A 226 -6.53 15.26 -2.41
N GLY A 227 -6.17 16.51 -2.16
CA GLY A 227 -6.97 17.66 -2.56
C GLY A 227 -6.16 18.91 -2.84
N SER A 228 -6.87 20.02 -2.96
CA SER A 228 -6.27 21.36 -3.04
C SER A 228 -7.05 22.38 -2.23
N ILE A 229 -6.41 23.49 -1.90
CA ILE A 229 -7.09 24.64 -1.31
C ILE A 229 -7.87 25.39 -2.39
N SER A 230 -9.19 25.36 -2.34
CA SER A 230 -10.02 26.15 -3.26
C SER A 230 -10.16 27.61 -2.81
N ASN A 231 -10.25 27.89 -1.50
CA ASN A 231 -10.30 29.28 -0.99
C ASN A 231 -9.82 29.42 0.47
N PRO A 232 -8.67 30.08 0.75
CA PRO A 232 -8.15 30.21 2.12
C PRO A 232 -8.76 31.37 2.93
N TYR A 233 -9.71 32.13 2.37
CA TYR A 233 -10.23 33.39 2.95
C TYR A 233 -11.70 33.33 3.37
N LYS A 234 -12.28 32.14 3.49
CA LYS A 234 -13.69 31.98 3.90
C LYS A 234 -13.84 32.22 5.41
N LEU A 235 -15.00 32.75 5.80
CA LEU A 235 -15.39 32.97 7.19
C LEU A 235 -16.72 32.25 7.46
N ARG A 236 -16.88 31.70 8.66
CA ARG A 236 -18.20 31.26 9.17
C ARG A 236 -19.04 32.45 9.66
N GLN A 237 -20.31 32.22 9.96
CA GLN A 237 -21.24 33.27 10.42
C GLN A 237 -20.74 34.04 11.66
N GLN A 238 -19.96 33.40 12.53
CA GLN A 238 -19.35 34.02 13.72
C GLN A 238 -18.03 34.77 13.43
N GLY A 239 -17.62 34.91 12.16
CA GLY A 239 -16.37 35.56 11.74
C GLY A 239 -15.12 34.68 11.83
N ASN A 240 -15.24 33.43 12.29
CA ASN A 240 -14.09 32.52 12.42
C ASN A 240 -13.61 32.05 11.03
N PRO A 241 -12.30 32.11 10.74
CA PRO A 241 -11.75 31.76 9.43
C PRO A 241 -11.77 30.25 9.20
N VAL A 242 -12.00 29.85 7.95
CA VAL A 242 -11.94 28.47 7.46
C VAL A 242 -11.27 28.43 6.08
N LEU A 243 -10.49 27.37 5.84
CA LEU A 243 -9.96 27.05 4.52
C LEU A 243 -11.01 26.21 3.78
N GLN A 244 -11.45 26.61 2.60
CA GLN A 244 -12.22 25.74 1.71
C GLN A 244 -11.25 24.82 0.97
N VAL A 245 -11.55 23.52 0.97
CA VAL A 245 -10.77 22.48 0.28
C VAL A 245 -11.62 21.78 -0.77
N ASP A 246 -10.97 21.25 -1.80
CA ASP A 246 -11.56 20.53 -2.92
C ASP A 246 -10.81 19.21 -3.15
N GLY A 247 -11.47 18.22 -3.76
CA GLY A 247 -10.96 16.85 -3.94
C GLY A 247 -11.00 15.95 -2.70
N ILE A 248 -11.36 16.50 -1.53
CA ILE A 248 -11.49 15.77 -0.26
C ILE A 248 -12.96 15.52 0.05
N GLU A 249 -13.30 14.31 0.48
CA GLU A 249 -14.66 13.96 0.94
C GLU A 249 -14.83 14.25 2.45
N ALA A 250 -15.97 14.87 2.81
CA ALA A 250 -16.35 15.09 4.20
C ALA A 250 -17.55 14.21 4.57
N GLY A 251 -17.36 13.37 5.58
CA GLY A 251 -18.34 12.42 6.08
C GLY A 251 -18.19 12.20 7.58
N GLU A 252 -18.90 11.21 8.11
CA GLU A 252 -18.72 10.80 9.50
C GLU A 252 -17.31 10.19 9.68
N GLY A 253 -16.65 10.45 10.81
CA GLY A 253 -15.27 10.02 11.07
C GLY A 253 -14.15 10.92 10.49
N THR A 254 -14.39 11.71 9.44
CA THR A 254 -13.34 12.59 8.86
C THR A 254 -13.15 13.93 9.59
N ALA A 255 -14.08 14.32 10.46
CA ALA A 255 -13.90 15.49 11.32
C ALA A 255 -12.67 15.30 12.23
N GLY A 256 -11.78 16.29 12.24
CA GLY A 256 -10.52 16.25 13.00
C GLY A 256 -9.31 15.70 12.23
N SER A 257 -9.46 15.27 10.96
CA SER A 257 -8.33 14.87 10.11
C SER A 257 -7.39 16.05 9.82
N PRO A 258 -6.06 15.90 9.92
CA PRO A 258 -5.11 16.95 9.54
C PRO A 258 -5.10 17.19 8.02
N VAL A 259 -5.12 18.47 7.62
CA VAL A 259 -4.87 18.91 6.24
C VAL A 259 -3.41 19.34 6.13
N ILE A 260 -2.64 18.60 5.34
CA ILE A 260 -1.17 18.60 5.35
C ILE A 260 -0.66 19.12 4.01
N ASN A 261 0.27 20.09 4.06
CA ASN A 261 0.91 20.64 2.86
C ASN A 261 2.05 19.74 2.34
N SER A 262 2.60 20.07 1.18
CA SER A 262 3.71 19.34 0.53
C SER A 262 5.00 19.19 1.35
N LYS A 263 5.14 19.89 2.49
CA LYS A 263 6.29 19.80 3.39
C LYS A 263 6.08 18.83 4.57
N GLY A 264 4.86 18.34 4.79
CA GLY A 264 4.48 17.57 5.99
C GLY A 264 4.00 18.44 7.14
N GLU A 265 3.68 19.71 6.90
CA GLU A 265 3.15 20.62 7.91
C GLU A 265 1.62 20.66 7.84
N VAL A 266 0.96 20.56 8.98
CA VAL A 266 -0.49 20.70 9.12
C VAL A 266 -0.88 22.17 8.96
N ILE A 267 -1.57 22.52 7.88
CA ILE A 267 -2.08 23.88 7.62
C ILE A 267 -3.53 24.07 8.06
N GLY A 268 -4.25 22.97 8.31
CA GLY A 268 -5.59 23.00 8.90
C GLY A 268 -6.05 21.62 9.38
N MET A 269 -7.30 21.53 9.81
CA MET A 269 -7.93 20.30 10.28
C MET A 269 -9.37 20.26 9.77
N LEU A 270 -9.82 19.15 9.18
CA LEU A 270 -11.18 19.05 8.64
C LEU A 270 -12.23 19.35 9.72
N ALA A 271 -13.13 20.27 9.40
CA ALA A 271 -14.26 20.63 10.25
C ALA A 271 -15.35 19.55 10.18
N PRO A 272 -16.28 19.49 11.15
CA PRO A 272 -17.48 18.67 11.03
C PRO A 272 -18.30 19.14 9.82
N LYS A 273 -18.85 18.18 9.06
CA LYS A 273 -19.84 18.49 8.03
C LYS A 273 -21.09 19.05 8.71
N ASP A 274 -21.58 20.19 8.22
CA ASP A 274 -22.84 20.78 8.66
C ASP A 274 -24.00 19.87 8.22
N PRO A 275 -24.80 19.30 9.13
CA PRO A 275 -25.89 18.38 8.78
C PRO A 275 -27.05 19.08 8.07
N GLU A 276 -27.16 20.42 8.13
CA GLU A 276 -28.17 21.18 7.39
C GLU A 276 -27.67 21.58 5.99
N SER A 277 -26.39 21.35 5.68
CA SER A 277 -25.81 21.63 4.37
C SER A 277 -26.13 20.53 3.36
N ASN A 278 -27.05 20.84 2.44
CA ASN A 278 -27.34 20.01 1.26
C ASN A 278 -26.19 20.01 0.23
N SER A 279 -25.10 20.76 0.43
CA SER A 279 -23.95 20.75 -0.49
C SER A 279 -22.93 19.68 -0.08
N ASN A 280 -22.95 18.53 -0.77
CA ASN A 280 -21.97 17.46 -0.56
C ASN A 280 -20.54 17.84 -1.00
N ASN A 281 -20.38 18.86 -1.86
CA ASN A 281 -19.12 19.18 -2.53
C ASN A 281 -18.37 20.38 -1.91
N ILE A 282 -18.76 20.87 -0.73
CA ILE A 282 -18.06 21.99 -0.07
C ILE A 282 -17.52 21.52 1.27
N VAL A 283 -16.20 21.36 1.34
CA VAL A 283 -15.50 20.94 2.55
C VAL A 283 -14.68 22.09 3.11
N PHE A 284 -14.66 22.19 4.45
CA PHE A 284 -13.95 23.22 5.18
C PHE A 284 -12.94 22.62 6.17
N ALA A 285 -11.82 23.30 6.35
CA ALA A 285 -10.82 23.01 7.36
C ALA A 285 -10.60 24.21 8.29
N ILE A 286 -10.51 23.93 9.58
CA ILE A 286 -10.15 24.85 10.65
C ILE A 286 -8.66 25.19 10.49
N PRO A 287 -8.24 26.47 10.31
CA PRO A 287 -6.85 26.82 10.04
C PRO A 287 -5.93 26.50 11.22
N ALA A 288 -4.70 26.07 10.94
CA ALA A 288 -3.70 25.73 11.95
C ALA A 288 -3.39 26.88 12.93
N SER A 289 -3.63 28.14 12.57
CA SER A 289 -3.52 29.28 13.49
C SER A 289 -4.47 29.18 14.70
N LEU A 290 -5.69 28.64 14.53
CA LEU A 290 -6.65 28.44 15.63
C LEU A 290 -6.26 27.24 16.51
N ILE A 291 -5.69 26.20 15.89
CA ILE A 291 -5.11 25.05 16.59
C ILE A 291 -3.92 25.52 17.46
N GLN A 292 -3.04 26.32 16.88
CA GLN A 292 -1.87 26.90 17.55
C GLN A 292 -2.25 27.83 18.71
N GLU A 293 -3.36 28.56 18.60
CA GLU A 293 -3.93 29.32 19.73
C GLU A 293 -4.44 28.39 20.83
N THR A 294 -5.20 27.36 20.48
CA THR A 294 -5.74 26.38 21.45
C THR A 294 -4.63 25.66 22.21
N ILE A 295 -3.55 25.28 21.54
CA ILE A 295 -2.32 24.71 22.13
C ILE A 295 -1.71 25.67 23.17
N LYS A 296 -1.57 26.96 22.83
CA LYS A 296 -1.07 27.98 23.76
C LYS A 296 -1.99 28.18 24.96
N GLN A 297 -3.30 28.26 24.73
CA GLN A 297 -4.30 28.40 25.80
C GLN A 297 -4.32 27.18 26.75
N ALA A 298 -3.93 26.00 26.28
CA ALA A 298 -3.80 24.79 27.09
C ALA A 298 -2.44 24.66 27.81
N GLY A 299 -1.52 25.61 27.64
CA GLY A 299 -0.20 25.60 28.28
C GLY A 299 0.73 24.50 27.76
N THR A 300 0.60 24.10 26.48
CA THR A 300 1.46 23.11 25.83
C THR A 300 2.05 23.62 24.52
N THR A 301 2.86 22.80 23.85
CA THR A 301 3.62 23.15 22.66
C THR A 301 3.43 22.13 21.54
N ASN A 302 3.74 22.54 20.30
CA ASN A 302 3.87 21.63 19.17
C ASN A 302 5.34 21.24 19.00
N GLU A 303 5.70 20.03 19.41
CA GLU A 303 7.08 19.56 19.60
C GLU A 303 7.21 18.08 19.23
N SER A 304 8.19 17.74 18.37
CA SER A 304 8.42 16.39 17.88
C SER A 304 9.38 15.61 18.78
N GLY A 305 9.21 14.29 18.83
CA GLY A 305 9.96 13.41 19.73
C GLY A 305 11.20 12.77 19.10
N PRO A 306 12.03 12.07 19.90
CA PRO A 306 13.11 11.22 19.40
C PRO A 306 12.64 10.16 18.39
N THR A 307 11.43 9.61 18.59
CA THR A 307 10.79 8.67 17.68
C THR A 307 10.62 9.24 16.27
N ASP A 308 10.12 10.48 16.15
CA ASP A 308 9.97 11.15 14.85
C ASP A 308 11.33 11.28 14.16
N GLN A 309 12.35 11.75 14.88
CA GLN A 309 13.68 11.93 14.32
C GLN A 309 14.28 10.61 13.82
N LEU A 310 14.23 9.56 14.64
CA LEU A 310 14.75 8.23 14.26
C LEU A 310 13.95 7.63 13.10
N TYR A 311 12.63 7.78 13.08
CA TYR A 311 11.78 7.28 12.01
C TYR A 311 12.05 7.99 10.68
N LEU A 312 12.11 9.33 10.69
CA LEU A 312 12.36 10.15 9.50
C LEU A 312 13.79 9.93 8.95
N ASP A 313 14.80 9.87 9.82
CA ASP A 313 16.17 9.48 9.45
C ASP A 313 16.19 8.08 8.81
N GLY A 314 15.44 7.12 9.39
CA GLY A 314 15.34 5.76 8.89
C GLY A 314 14.68 5.69 7.50
N LEU A 315 13.61 6.45 7.28
CA LEU A 315 12.96 6.58 5.97
C LEU A 315 13.92 7.16 4.92
N GLU A 316 14.66 8.22 5.26
CA GLU A 316 15.61 8.83 4.34
C GLU A 316 16.74 7.86 3.95
N LEU A 317 17.27 7.10 4.92
CA LEU A 317 18.28 6.06 4.66
C LEU A 317 17.71 4.90 3.83
N TYR A 318 16.46 4.48 4.10
CA TYR A 318 15.77 3.42 3.35
C TYR A 318 15.58 3.79 1.89
N TRP A 319 15.08 4.99 1.62
CA TRP A 319 14.88 5.53 0.27
C TRP A 319 16.19 5.82 -0.48
N LYS A 320 17.30 6.00 0.24
CA LYS A 320 18.66 6.06 -0.33
C LYS A 320 19.31 4.68 -0.51
N GLY A 321 18.61 3.59 -0.21
CA GLY A 321 19.13 2.22 -0.29
C GLY A 321 20.13 1.83 0.82
N ASN A 322 20.34 2.68 1.84
CA ASN A 322 21.16 2.35 3.00
C ASN A 322 20.34 1.53 4.01
N ILE A 323 20.12 0.25 3.64
CA ILE A 323 19.32 -0.71 4.40
C ILE A 323 19.84 -0.91 5.83
N GLU A 324 21.15 -0.97 6.03
CA GLU A 324 21.75 -1.19 7.36
C GLU A 324 21.50 0.00 8.29
N GLY A 325 21.75 1.22 7.83
CA GLY A 325 21.46 2.43 8.59
C GLY A 325 19.96 2.63 8.85
N ALA A 326 19.11 2.32 7.86
CA ALA A 326 17.66 2.33 8.03
C ALA A 326 17.20 1.34 9.11
N ARG A 327 17.72 0.10 9.08
CA ARG A 327 17.44 -0.94 10.07
C ARG A 327 17.83 -0.51 11.48
N GLU A 328 19.00 0.12 11.65
CA GLU A 328 19.44 0.65 12.94
C GLU A 328 18.49 1.74 13.47
N LYS A 329 18.14 2.70 12.62
CA LYS A 329 17.23 3.80 12.97
C LYS A 329 15.83 3.32 13.33
N PHE A 330 15.26 2.43 12.52
CA PHE A 330 13.93 1.86 12.78
C PHE A 330 13.90 0.98 14.03
N LYS A 331 14.95 0.19 14.32
CA LYS A 331 15.04 -0.54 15.59
C LYS A 331 15.07 0.40 16.80
N LYS A 332 15.86 1.47 16.76
CA LYS A 332 15.89 2.49 17.81
C LYS A 332 14.54 3.19 17.98
N ALA A 333 13.83 3.48 16.87
CA ALA A 333 12.47 4.01 16.93
C ALA A 333 11.49 3.02 17.60
N GLN A 334 11.60 1.72 17.32
CA GLN A 334 10.82 0.65 17.96
C GLN A 334 11.16 0.48 19.46
N GLU A 335 12.43 0.62 19.84
CA GLU A 335 12.87 0.55 21.24
C GLU A 335 12.31 1.69 22.09
N ILE A 336 12.10 2.87 21.50
CA ILE A 336 11.48 4.03 22.17
C ILE A 336 9.95 3.95 22.11
N TYR A 337 9.38 3.62 20.95
CA TYR A 337 7.94 3.51 20.73
C TYR A 337 7.59 2.24 19.94
N ASN A 338 7.38 1.15 20.67
CA ASN A 338 7.12 -0.19 20.12
C ASN A 338 5.89 -0.26 19.21
N ASP A 339 4.86 0.54 19.52
CA ASP A 339 3.55 0.50 18.87
C ASP A 339 3.50 1.37 17.60
N HIS A 340 4.66 1.74 17.05
CA HIS A 340 4.75 2.43 15.77
C HIS A 340 4.17 1.57 14.64
N SER A 341 3.18 2.10 13.91
CA SER A 341 2.49 1.41 12.81
C SER A 341 3.45 0.95 11.71
N GLU A 342 4.18 1.89 11.12
CA GLU A 342 4.99 1.62 9.92
C GLU A 342 6.33 0.90 10.18
N VAL A 343 6.99 1.14 11.33
CA VAL A 343 8.32 0.57 11.64
C VAL A 343 8.31 -0.96 11.61
N ASN A 344 7.26 -1.59 12.12
CA ASN A 344 7.10 -3.04 12.11
C ASN A 344 7.01 -3.61 10.68
N ARG A 345 6.35 -2.91 9.76
CA ARG A 345 6.28 -3.27 8.33
C ARG A 345 7.65 -3.08 7.66
N LEU A 346 8.26 -1.93 7.85
CA LEU A 346 9.55 -1.57 7.24
C LEU A 346 10.70 -2.48 7.69
N LEU A 347 10.72 -2.90 8.97
CA LEU A 347 11.70 -3.87 9.47
C LEU A 347 11.52 -5.27 8.86
N LYS A 348 10.28 -5.68 8.53
CA LYS A 348 10.01 -6.93 7.80
C LYS A 348 10.48 -6.85 6.35
N GLU A 349 10.18 -5.74 5.66
CA GLU A 349 10.65 -5.48 4.29
C GLU A 349 12.18 -5.49 4.22
N ILE A 350 12.85 -4.81 5.16
CA ILE A 350 14.31 -4.82 5.30
C ILE A 350 14.85 -6.23 5.51
N ALA A 351 14.23 -7.04 6.38
CA ALA A 351 14.66 -8.42 6.62
C ALA A 351 14.49 -9.30 5.36
N GLN A 352 13.45 -9.06 4.55
CA GLN A 352 13.26 -9.70 3.26
C GLN A 352 14.36 -9.29 2.25
N ILE A 353 14.69 -7.99 2.16
CA ILE A 353 15.77 -7.48 1.30
C ILE A 353 17.14 -8.03 1.72
N GLU A 354 17.42 -8.12 3.02
CA GLU A 354 18.65 -8.74 3.55
C GLU A 354 18.68 -10.25 3.24
N GLY A 355 17.58 -10.97 3.45
CA GLY A 355 17.46 -12.38 3.11
C GLY A 355 17.69 -12.66 1.62
N ASP A 356 17.08 -11.87 0.74
CA ASP A 356 17.26 -11.98 -0.71
C ASP A 356 18.69 -11.64 -1.15
N ARG A 357 19.35 -10.68 -0.48
CA ARG A 357 20.75 -10.31 -0.76
C ARG A 357 21.75 -11.41 -0.37
N TYR A 358 21.55 -12.07 0.77
CA TYR A 358 22.54 -13.00 1.34
C TYR A 358 22.24 -14.49 1.12
N LEU A 359 20.96 -14.89 1.03
CA LEU A 359 20.57 -16.30 1.05
C LEU A 359 20.17 -16.84 -0.33
N LYS A 360 19.48 -16.06 -1.18
CA LYS A 360 19.11 -16.51 -2.55
C LYS A 360 20.32 -16.98 -3.39
N PRO A 361 21.47 -16.27 -3.40
CA PRO A 361 22.66 -16.75 -4.12
C PRO A 361 23.19 -18.09 -3.61
N LEU A 362 23.04 -18.39 -2.31
CA LEU A 362 23.49 -19.67 -1.74
C LEU A 362 22.56 -20.84 -2.09
N SER A 363 21.28 -20.59 -2.38
CA SER A 363 20.32 -21.62 -2.80
C SER A 363 20.34 -21.94 -4.30
N ASP A 364 21.01 -21.12 -5.12
CA ASP A 364 21.06 -21.30 -6.57
C ASP A 364 21.90 -22.54 -6.97
N PRO A 365 21.38 -23.45 -7.85
CA PRO A 365 22.12 -24.62 -8.31
C PRO A 365 23.49 -24.33 -8.93
N PHE A 366 23.66 -23.17 -9.59
CA PHE A 366 24.92 -22.72 -10.17
C PHE A 366 25.96 -22.39 -9.09
N TYR A 367 25.53 -21.70 -8.03
CA TYR A 367 26.40 -21.39 -6.89
C TYR A 367 26.69 -22.62 -6.01
N GLN A 368 25.73 -23.52 -5.85
CA GLN A 368 25.96 -24.83 -5.22
C GLN A 368 26.98 -25.66 -6.02
N LEU A 369 26.88 -25.68 -7.35
CA LEU A 369 27.87 -26.30 -8.23
C LEU A 369 29.24 -25.62 -8.11
N LEU A 370 29.29 -24.28 -8.06
CA LEU A 370 30.54 -23.53 -7.88
C LEU A 370 31.21 -23.84 -6.53
N LEU A 371 30.45 -23.88 -5.43
CA LEU A 371 30.94 -24.26 -4.11
C LEU A 371 31.43 -25.72 -4.08
N ALA A 372 30.70 -26.64 -4.72
CA ALA A 372 31.11 -28.04 -4.86
C ALA A 372 32.39 -28.19 -5.69
N LEU A 373 32.56 -27.41 -6.76
CA LEU A 373 33.79 -27.36 -7.57
C LEU A 373 34.98 -26.79 -6.78
N ILE A 374 34.77 -25.74 -5.99
CA ILE A 374 35.80 -25.17 -5.10
C ILE A 374 36.22 -26.19 -4.03
N ALA A 375 35.24 -26.84 -3.38
CA ALA A 375 35.51 -27.88 -2.39
C ALA A 375 36.22 -29.10 -3.00
N GLY A 376 35.80 -29.53 -4.20
CA GLY A 376 36.44 -30.60 -4.97
C GLY A 376 37.88 -30.26 -5.37
N ALA A 377 38.13 -29.03 -5.83
CA ALA A 377 39.47 -28.54 -6.16
C ALA A 377 40.36 -28.44 -4.92
N ALA A 378 39.84 -27.97 -3.79
CA ALA A 378 40.57 -27.95 -2.52
C ALA A 378 40.90 -29.37 -2.02
N GLY A 379 39.96 -30.32 -2.12
CA GLY A 379 40.18 -31.73 -1.82
C GLY A 379 41.23 -32.38 -2.72
N LEU A 380 41.19 -32.09 -4.03
CA LEU A 380 42.21 -32.52 -4.99
C LEU A 380 43.59 -31.92 -4.67
N ALA A 381 43.66 -30.63 -4.34
CA ALA A 381 44.91 -29.98 -3.95
C ALA A 381 45.50 -30.60 -2.67
N ALA A 382 44.68 -30.81 -1.65
CA ALA A 382 45.09 -31.52 -0.43
C ALA A 382 45.58 -32.95 -0.74
N TYR A 383 44.86 -33.68 -1.59
CA TYR A 383 45.23 -35.03 -2.00
C TYR A 383 46.57 -35.10 -2.76
N PHE A 384 46.85 -34.14 -3.65
CA PHE A 384 48.14 -34.07 -4.36
C PHE A 384 49.29 -33.55 -3.47
N LEU A 385 49.01 -32.75 -2.45
CA LEU A 385 50.00 -32.33 -1.45
C LEU A 385 50.34 -33.45 -0.44
N LEU A 386 49.36 -34.32 -0.13
CA LEU A 386 49.50 -35.43 0.81
C LEU A 386 49.90 -36.78 0.16
N ARG A 387 49.95 -36.86 -1.18
CA ARG A 387 50.35 -38.09 -1.88
C ARG A 387 51.85 -38.39 -1.69
N PRO A 388 52.23 -39.56 -1.15
CA PRO A 388 53.63 -39.98 -1.13
C PRO A 388 54.14 -40.22 -2.56
N LYS A 389 55.36 -39.79 -2.86
CA LYS A 389 55.95 -39.86 -4.21
C LYS A 389 56.34 -41.29 -4.57
N ALA A 390 55.69 -41.85 -5.59
CA ALA A 390 56.09 -43.12 -6.21
C ALA A 390 57.10 -42.93 -7.36
N PRO A 391 57.91 -43.95 -7.72
CA PRO A 391 59.02 -43.79 -8.66
C PRO A 391 58.62 -43.80 -10.14
N VAL A 392 59.40 -43.11 -10.98
CA VAL A 392 59.18 -43.00 -12.43
C VAL A 392 59.76 -44.19 -13.19
N ARG A 393 59.04 -44.70 -14.21
CA ARG A 393 59.58 -45.62 -15.23
C ARG A 393 59.30 -45.09 -16.65
N LYS A 394 60.19 -45.38 -17.59
CA LYS A 394 60.25 -44.79 -18.95
C LYS A 394 59.37 -45.51 -19.99
N THR A 395 58.98 -44.77 -21.03
CA THR A 395 58.27 -45.16 -22.26
C THR A 395 59.07 -46.09 -23.20
N PRO A 396 58.42 -46.73 -24.19
CA PRO A 396 58.56 -46.26 -25.59
C PRO A 396 57.27 -46.29 -26.45
N SER A 397 57.42 -45.93 -27.74
CA SER A 397 56.38 -45.56 -28.73
C SER A 397 56.01 -46.69 -29.72
N GLY A 398 54.84 -46.59 -30.36
CA GLY A 398 54.46 -47.41 -31.54
C GLY A 398 53.13 -47.02 -32.22
N SER A 399 53.13 -47.00 -33.55
CA SER A 399 51.99 -46.92 -34.50
C SER A 399 52.40 -47.73 -35.74
N PRO A 400 51.51 -48.40 -36.54
CA PRO A 400 50.50 -47.71 -37.37
C PRO A 400 49.22 -48.49 -37.82
N ALA A 401 48.39 -47.81 -38.63
CA ALA A 401 47.50 -48.31 -39.71
C ALA A 401 46.06 -48.83 -39.43
N ILE A 402 45.21 -48.70 -40.48
CA ILE A 402 43.75 -49.00 -40.59
C ILE A 402 43.52 -49.88 -41.84
N PRO A 403 42.54 -50.82 -41.90
CA PRO A 403 41.18 -50.57 -42.50
C PRO A 403 40.06 -51.44 -41.83
N GLU A 404 38.75 -51.46 -42.14
CA GLU A 404 37.83 -50.65 -42.98
C GLU A 404 36.33 -50.77 -42.56
N MET A 405 35.47 -49.97 -43.24
CA MET A 405 34.02 -50.06 -43.54
C MET A 405 32.95 -50.83 -42.74
N GLY A 406 31.80 -50.13 -42.58
CA GLY A 406 30.44 -50.67 -42.37
C GLY A 406 29.67 -49.89 -41.29
N GLY A 407 28.53 -49.21 -41.54
CA GLY A 407 27.79 -48.97 -42.78
C GLY A 407 26.29 -48.75 -42.50
N ASN A 408 25.82 -47.50 -42.41
CA ASN A 408 24.55 -47.01 -42.98
C ASN A 408 24.17 -45.61 -42.48
N SER A 409 23.87 -44.75 -43.46
CA SER A 409 23.23 -43.45 -43.33
C SER A 409 21.71 -43.57 -43.15
N GLN A 410 21.12 -42.79 -42.24
CA GLN A 410 19.75 -42.31 -42.41
C GLN A 410 19.62 -40.82 -42.04
N GLN A 411 19.35 -40.03 -43.08
CA GLN A 411 18.42 -38.90 -43.08
C GLN A 411 18.67 -37.75 -42.09
N ALA A 412 19.52 -36.82 -42.51
CA ALA A 412 19.20 -35.41 -42.32
C ALA A 412 17.98 -35.08 -43.21
N GLN A 413 16.77 -35.10 -42.64
CA GLN A 413 15.61 -34.47 -43.27
C GLN A 413 15.63 -32.99 -42.96
N ALA A 414 15.82 -32.16 -43.98
CA ALA A 414 15.46 -30.75 -43.91
C ALA A 414 13.95 -30.66 -43.74
N MET A 415 13.49 -30.07 -42.64
CA MET A 415 12.13 -29.59 -42.50
C MET A 415 12.14 -28.06 -42.49
N ASP A 416 11.86 -27.55 -43.69
CA ASP A 416 11.18 -26.29 -43.95
C ASP A 416 11.71 -25.03 -43.24
N ASN A 417 12.61 -24.31 -43.92
CA ASN A 417 12.81 -22.88 -43.71
C ASN A 417 11.62 -22.10 -44.32
N GLY A 418 10.41 -22.40 -43.85
CA GLY A 418 9.26 -21.53 -44.02
C GLY A 418 9.51 -20.27 -43.20
N ALA A 419 9.87 -19.18 -43.87
CA ALA A 419 9.99 -17.85 -43.26
C ALA A 419 8.59 -17.27 -42.94
N GLY A 420 7.83 -18.00 -42.13
CA GLY A 420 6.55 -17.57 -41.58
C GLY A 420 6.79 -16.50 -40.52
N ASN A 421 5.93 -15.48 -40.51
CA ASN A 421 5.96 -14.42 -39.52
C ASN A 421 5.79 -15.02 -38.11
N GLN A 422 6.86 -15.01 -37.30
CA GLN A 422 6.80 -15.58 -35.94
C GLN A 422 6.25 -14.54 -34.97
N ILE A 423 5.01 -14.79 -34.51
CA ILE A 423 4.35 -14.07 -33.44
C ILE A 423 4.27 -14.98 -32.21
N TRP A 424 4.62 -14.47 -31.04
CA TRP A 424 4.53 -15.22 -29.79
C TRP A 424 4.32 -14.31 -28.57
N ILE A 425 3.92 -14.91 -27.46
CA ILE A 425 4.00 -14.29 -26.14
C ILE A 425 5.06 -15.00 -25.29
N GLU A 426 5.73 -14.24 -24.44
CA GLU A 426 6.53 -14.77 -23.34
C GLU A 426 5.87 -14.41 -22.02
N LEU A 427 5.70 -15.39 -21.16
CA LEU A 427 5.24 -15.21 -19.80
C LEU A 427 6.44 -15.41 -18.86
N GLU A 428 6.77 -14.40 -18.06
CA GLU A 428 7.77 -14.49 -17.00
C GLU A 428 7.08 -14.45 -15.64
N CYS A 429 7.34 -15.44 -14.78
CA CYS A 429 6.90 -15.44 -13.39
C CYS A 429 8.03 -15.93 -12.50
N GLN A 430 8.44 -15.12 -11.51
CA GLN A 430 9.49 -15.47 -10.54
C GLN A 430 10.79 -16.01 -11.18
N GLY A 431 11.21 -15.41 -12.31
CA GLY A 431 12.39 -15.81 -13.09
C GLY A 431 12.21 -17.06 -13.97
N GLN A 432 11.04 -17.70 -13.97
CA GLN A 432 10.70 -18.75 -14.92
C GLN A 432 10.04 -18.16 -16.16
N LEU A 433 10.74 -18.24 -17.30
CA LEU A 433 10.24 -17.80 -18.60
C LEU A 433 9.54 -18.95 -19.36
N ARG A 434 8.40 -18.67 -20.00
CA ARG A 434 7.66 -19.59 -20.88
C ARG A 434 7.25 -18.87 -22.17
N ARG A 435 7.72 -19.37 -23.32
CA ARG A 435 7.35 -18.86 -24.65
C ARG A 435 6.21 -19.69 -25.25
N PHE A 436 5.19 -19.03 -25.79
CA PHE A 436 4.05 -19.65 -26.47
C PHE A 436 3.81 -19.00 -27.85
N PRO A 437 3.93 -19.76 -28.96
CA PRO A 437 3.68 -19.23 -30.30
C PRO A 437 2.19 -18.97 -30.54
N LEU A 438 1.88 -17.88 -31.24
CA LEU A 438 0.52 -17.50 -31.61
C LEU A 438 0.28 -17.76 -33.12
N SER A 439 -0.57 -18.74 -33.43
CA SER A 439 -0.82 -19.22 -34.80
C SER A 439 -2.29 -19.34 -35.19
N LYS A 440 -3.21 -19.28 -34.22
CA LYS A 440 -4.67 -19.35 -34.41
C LYS A 440 -5.28 -17.95 -34.40
N GLU A 441 -6.47 -17.81 -34.99
CA GLU A 441 -7.23 -16.55 -34.92
C GLU A 441 -7.67 -16.20 -33.48
N GLU A 442 -7.83 -17.19 -32.60
CA GLU A 442 -8.07 -17.01 -31.16
C GLU A 442 -7.17 -17.97 -30.35
N HIS A 443 -6.62 -17.47 -29.23
CA HIS A 443 -5.93 -18.26 -28.20
C HIS A 443 -6.44 -17.90 -26.79
N ARG A 444 -6.47 -18.88 -25.89
CA ARG A 444 -6.94 -18.72 -24.50
C ARG A 444 -5.81 -18.95 -23.51
N LEU A 445 -5.65 -18.00 -22.58
CA LEU A 445 -4.67 -18.05 -21.50
C LEU A 445 -5.37 -18.24 -20.16
N GLY A 446 -5.10 -19.37 -19.51
CA GLY A 446 -5.63 -19.68 -18.19
C GLY A 446 -4.93 -20.85 -17.52
N ARG A 447 -5.21 -21.06 -16.23
CA ARG A 447 -4.78 -22.27 -15.50
C ARG A 447 -5.68 -23.48 -15.74
N ASP A 448 -6.87 -23.28 -16.30
CA ASP A 448 -7.79 -24.38 -16.60
C ASP A 448 -7.32 -25.12 -17.86
N PRO A 449 -6.87 -26.39 -17.76
CA PRO A 449 -6.30 -27.12 -18.90
C PRO A 449 -7.35 -27.51 -19.95
N ASP A 450 -8.64 -27.50 -19.60
CA ASP A 450 -9.73 -27.84 -20.51
C ASP A 450 -10.21 -26.61 -21.32
N TRP A 451 -9.80 -25.40 -20.91
CA TRP A 451 -10.16 -24.12 -21.56
C TRP A 451 -8.96 -23.37 -22.18
N SER A 452 -7.77 -23.51 -21.59
CA SER A 452 -6.54 -22.80 -22.01
C SER A 452 -5.81 -23.51 -23.15
N ASP A 453 -5.38 -22.75 -24.16
CA ASP A 453 -4.46 -23.22 -25.20
C ASP A 453 -3.02 -23.37 -24.68
N PHE A 454 -2.69 -22.70 -23.58
CA PHE A 454 -1.35 -22.64 -23.02
C PHE A 454 -1.24 -23.46 -21.74
N LYS A 455 -0.25 -24.36 -21.70
CA LYS A 455 0.07 -25.13 -20.49
C LYS A 455 0.84 -24.27 -19.48
N VAL A 456 0.08 -23.51 -18.69
CA VAL A 456 0.60 -22.73 -17.56
C VAL A 456 1.21 -23.67 -16.50
N PRO A 457 2.41 -23.38 -15.95
CA PRO A 457 3.00 -24.16 -14.87
C PRO A 457 2.16 -24.16 -13.58
N ALA A 458 2.18 -25.28 -12.85
CA ALA A 458 1.63 -25.32 -11.49
C ALA A 458 2.40 -24.36 -10.57
N GLY A 459 1.67 -23.62 -9.72
CA GLY A 459 2.21 -22.58 -8.85
C GLY A 459 2.06 -21.15 -9.39
N TRP A 460 1.72 -20.96 -10.68
CA TRP A 460 1.44 -19.64 -11.25
C TRP A 460 -0.01 -19.20 -10.96
N GLU A 461 -0.41 -19.24 -9.69
CA GLU A 461 -1.79 -19.03 -9.22
C GLU A 461 -2.34 -17.63 -9.51
N VAL A 462 -1.46 -16.66 -9.82
CA VAL A 462 -1.81 -15.31 -10.27
C VAL A 462 -2.53 -15.31 -11.63
N ILE A 463 -2.29 -16.30 -12.49
CA ILE A 463 -3.08 -16.50 -13.70
C ILE A 463 -4.43 -17.09 -13.27
N SER A 464 -5.54 -16.54 -13.75
CA SER A 464 -6.89 -17.04 -13.42
C SER A 464 -7.16 -18.38 -14.11
N ARG A 465 -8.23 -19.11 -13.70
CA ARG A 465 -8.67 -20.32 -14.43
C ARG A 465 -8.95 -20.03 -15.90
N HIS A 466 -9.76 -19.02 -16.16
CA HIS A 466 -9.84 -18.29 -17.43
C HIS A 466 -9.27 -16.89 -17.17
N HIS A 467 -8.22 -16.48 -17.87
CA HIS A 467 -7.53 -15.21 -17.57
C HIS A 467 -7.55 -14.21 -18.74
N ALA A 468 -7.27 -14.66 -19.95
CA ALA A 468 -7.32 -13.78 -21.11
C ALA A 468 -7.64 -14.54 -22.41
N ILE A 469 -8.17 -13.81 -23.38
CA ILE A 469 -8.36 -14.28 -24.76
C ILE A 469 -7.55 -13.37 -25.68
N LEU A 470 -6.66 -13.94 -26.48
CA LEU A 470 -5.92 -13.23 -27.52
C LEU A 470 -6.57 -13.47 -28.87
N ARG A 471 -6.90 -12.40 -29.60
CA ARG A 471 -7.57 -12.47 -30.90
C ARG A 471 -6.77 -11.75 -31.95
N LYS A 472 -6.57 -12.39 -33.09
CA LYS A 472 -5.84 -11.80 -34.20
C LYS A 472 -6.65 -10.68 -34.85
N GLN A 473 -6.01 -9.55 -35.13
CA GLN A 473 -6.58 -8.42 -35.83
C GLN A 473 -5.55 -7.85 -36.84
N GLY A 474 -5.71 -8.25 -38.10
CA GLY A 474 -4.71 -7.96 -39.13
C GLY A 474 -3.43 -8.76 -38.89
N ASP A 475 -2.30 -8.08 -38.82
CA ASP A 475 -0.98 -8.68 -38.59
C ASP A 475 -0.59 -8.80 -37.11
N ASP A 476 -1.40 -8.24 -36.19
CA ASP A 476 -1.20 -8.25 -34.74
C ASP A 476 -2.32 -9.02 -34.00
N TYR A 477 -2.22 -9.10 -32.67
CA TYR A 477 -3.29 -9.56 -31.79
C TYR A 477 -3.85 -8.42 -30.91
N ARG A 478 -5.07 -8.57 -30.42
CA ARG A 478 -5.59 -7.88 -29.25
C ARG A 478 -5.76 -8.87 -28.10
N ILE A 479 -5.85 -8.38 -26.86
CA ILE A 479 -6.07 -9.20 -25.66
C ILE A 479 -7.25 -8.69 -24.83
N HIS A 480 -8.14 -9.62 -24.49
CA HIS A 480 -9.30 -9.42 -23.61
C HIS A 480 -8.98 -9.93 -22.20
N ASP A 481 -9.45 -9.24 -21.16
CA ASP A 481 -9.24 -9.61 -19.75
C ASP A 481 -10.46 -10.37 -19.21
N GLY A 482 -10.34 -11.68 -19.05
CA GLY A 482 -11.42 -12.58 -18.65
C GLY A 482 -11.83 -13.59 -19.72
N ASP A 483 -13.10 -13.99 -19.69
CA ASP A 483 -13.71 -14.96 -20.62
C ASP A 483 -14.92 -14.41 -21.38
N GLU A 484 -14.94 -13.09 -21.61
CA GLU A 484 -16.05 -12.29 -22.17
C GLU A 484 -17.30 -12.18 -21.28
N THR A 485 -17.49 -13.09 -20.32
CA THR A 485 -18.64 -13.05 -19.40
C THR A 485 -18.28 -12.37 -18.09
N VAL A 486 -17.08 -12.66 -17.57
CA VAL A 486 -16.54 -12.03 -16.35
C VAL A 486 -15.07 -11.64 -16.54
N PRO A 487 -14.64 -10.46 -16.04
CA PRO A 487 -13.24 -10.08 -16.02
C PRO A 487 -12.41 -11.05 -15.18
N SER A 488 -11.13 -11.22 -15.50
CA SER A 488 -10.28 -12.15 -14.74
C SER A 488 -10.08 -11.67 -13.29
N ARG A 489 -9.79 -12.60 -12.37
CA ARG A 489 -9.60 -12.30 -10.94
C ARG A 489 -8.51 -11.26 -10.66
N ASN A 490 -7.37 -11.38 -11.36
CA ASN A 490 -6.17 -10.59 -11.07
C ASN A 490 -5.90 -9.48 -12.10
N GLY A 491 -6.57 -9.51 -13.26
CA GLY A 491 -6.56 -8.46 -14.26
C GLY A 491 -5.28 -8.34 -15.09
N LEU A 492 -5.43 -7.71 -16.26
CA LEU A 492 -4.35 -7.27 -17.14
C LEU A 492 -4.04 -5.79 -16.88
N TRP A 493 -2.76 -5.44 -16.67
CA TRP A 493 -2.35 -4.08 -16.31
C TRP A 493 -1.22 -3.54 -17.20
N VAL A 494 -1.42 -2.32 -17.70
CA VAL A 494 -0.46 -1.52 -18.48
C VAL A 494 -0.41 -0.14 -17.85
N GLU A 495 0.80 0.38 -17.55
CA GLU A 495 0.99 1.67 -16.85
C GLU A 495 0.13 1.84 -15.57
N ASP A 496 -0.14 0.71 -14.90
CA ASP A 496 -0.97 0.54 -13.70
C ASP A 496 -2.50 0.78 -13.90
N GLU A 497 -2.95 1.00 -15.13
CA GLU A 497 -4.37 0.93 -15.54
C GLU A 497 -4.80 -0.49 -15.92
N ARG A 498 -6.07 -0.85 -15.68
CA ARG A 498 -6.64 -2.15 -16.05
C ARG A 498 -7.11 -2.13 -17.51
N VAL A 499 -6.55 -3.00 -18.34
CA VAL A 499 -6.85 -3.06 -19.78
C VAL A 499 -7.68 -4.29 -20.16
N GLY A 500 -8.29 -4.29 -21.35
CA GLY A 500 -8.95 -5.47 -21.92
C GLY A 500 -10.35 -5.80 -21.39
N THR A 501 -10.92 -4.99 -20.48
CA THR A 501 -12.22 -5.29 -19.82
C THR A 501 -13.45 -4.75 -20.56
N LEU A 502 -13.38 -3.52 -21.08
CA LEU A 502 -14.46 -2.89 -21.87
C LEU A 502 -14.24 -3.03 -23.38
N ASN A 503 -12.98 -3.03 -23.80
CA ASN A 503 -12.54 -3.23 -25.18
C ASN A 503 -11.21 -4.00 -25.13
N ASP A 504 -11.02 -4.95 -26.05
CA ASP A 504 -9.77 -5.72 -26.17
C ASP A 504 -8.58 -4.75 -26.37
N TYR A 505 -7.51 -4.93 -25.62
CA TYR A 505 -6.31 -4.10 -25.70
C TYR A 505 -5.46 -4.49 -26.92
N PRO A 506 -5.07 -3.55 -27.82
CA PRO A 506 -4.26 -3.88 -28.99
C PRO A 506 -2.80 -4.13 -28.60
N LEU A 507 -2.21 -5.25 -29.03
CA LEU A 507 -0.80 -5.57 -28.77
C LEU A 507 0.11 -5.04 -29.90
N LYS A 508 1.31 -4.63 -29.51
CA LYS A 508 2.42 -4.23 -30.39
C LYS A 508 3.73 -4.89 -29.97
N ASP A 509 4.65 -5.07 -30.92
CA ASP A 509 5.95 -5.71 -30.69
C ASP A 509 6.72 -5.04 -29.54
N GLY A 510 7.00 -5.81 -28.48
CA GLY A 510 7.63 -5.32 -27.25
C GLY A 510 6.67 -4.92 -26.12
N ASP A 511 5.35 -4.93 -26.34
CA ASP A 511 4.37 -4.60 -25.28
C ASP A 511 4.50 -5.54 -24.08
N GLN A 512 4.47 -4.95 -22.88
CA GLN A 512 4.50 -5.66 -21.61
C GLN A 512 3.22 -5.43 -20.81
N ILE A 513 2.51 -6.51 -20.49
CA ILE A 513 1.29 -6.51 -19.69
C ILE A 513 1.55 -7.29 -18.41
N LYS A 514 1.28 -6.68 -17.26
CA LYS A 514 1.35 -7.34 -15.95
C LYS A 514 0.04 -8.10 -15.70
N ILE A 515 0.13 -9.35 -15.29
CA ILE A 515 -0.98 -10.16 -14.80
C ILE A 515 -0.92 -10.12 -13.26
N GLY A 516 -1.92 -9.48 -12.64
CA GLY A 516 -1.92 -9.21 -11.20
C GLY A 516 -1.12 -7.97 -10.79
N LYS A 517 -1.41 -7.46 -9.58
CA LYS A 517 -0.80 -6.23 -9.03
C LYS A 517 0.38 -6.46 -8.10
N ASN A 518 0.57 -7.66 -7.55
CA ASN A 518 1.64 -7.94 -6.58
C ASN A 518 2.99 -8.14 -7.30
N PRO A 519 3.99 -7.26 -7.15
CA PRO A 519 5.26 -7.39 -7.87
C PRO A 519 6.10 -8.63 -7.46
N GLN A 520 5.76 -9.29 -6.34
CA GLN A 520 6.41 -10.52 -5.89
C GLN A 520 5.82 -11.79 -6.55
N GLU A 521 4.66 -11.67 -7.20
CA GLU A 521 3.87 -12.81 -7.70
C GLU A 521 3.26 -12.60 -9.09
N TRP A 522 3.37 -11.40 -9.68
CA TRP A 522 2.82 -11.12 -11.00
C TRP A 522 3.46 -11.96 -12.11
N VAL A 523 2.73 -12.18 -13.19
CA VAL A 523 3.30 -12.68 -14.45
C VAL A 523 3.46 -11.50 -15.40
N ILE A 524 4.63 -11.31 -15.98
CA ILE A 524 4.84 -10.34 -17.06
C ILE A 524 4.61 -11.08 -18.39
N LEU A 525 3.58 -10.66 -19.13
CA LEU A 525 3.32 -11.07 -20.51
C LEU A 525 4.02 -10.07 -21.43
N THR A 526 5.03 -10.51 -22.18
CA THR A 526 5.65 -9.72 -23.26
C THR A 526 5.19 -10.27 -24.61
N TYR A 527 4.69 -9.41 -25.50
CA TYR A 527 4.26 -9.80 -26.85
C TYR A 527 5.34 -9.47 -27.90
N PHE A 528 5.52 -10.35 -28.88
CA PHE A 528 6.52 -10.23 -29.93
C PHE A 528 5.90 -10.50 -31.32
N ASN A 529 6.20 -9.62 -32.29
CA ASN A 529 5.80 -9.76 -33.69
C ASN A 529 6.94 -9.31 -34.64
N GLN A 530 7.69 -10.29 -35.17
CA GLN A 530 8.91 -9.99 -35.92
C GLN A 530 8.71 -9.48 -37.37
N SER A 531 7.48 -9.24 -37.85
CA SER A 531 7.27 -8.61 -39.16
C SER A 531 7.55 -7.10 -39.17
N GLY A 532 7.39 -6.39 -38.05
CA GLY A 532 7.58 -4.94 -37.98
C GLY A 532 9.03 -4.48 -38.13
N SER A 533 9.98 -5.25 -37.58
CA SER A 533 11.39 -4.84 -37.47
C SER A 533 12.19 -4.91 -38.78
N GLN A 534 11.68 -5.59 -39.82
CA GLN A 534 12.30 -5.57 -41.16
C GLN A 534 11.91 -4.36 -42.02
N ALA A 535 10.84 -3.63 -41.68
CA ALA A 535 10.44 -2.43 -42.41
C ALA A 535 11.33 -1.22 -42.06
N ALA A 536 11.51 -0.95 -40.76
CA ALA A 536 12.27 0.21 -40.27
C ALA A 536 13.73 0.24 -40.76
N VAL A 537 14.38 -0.93 -40.84
CA VAL A 537 15.79 -1.06 -41.28
C VAL A 537 15.96 -0.81 -42.79
N ARG A 538 14.89 -0.89 -43.60
CA ARG A 538 14.94 -0.58 -45.03
C ARG A 538 14.89 0.91 -45.32
N GLU A 539 14.11 1.68 -44.57
CA GLU A 539 14.01 3.14 -44.79
C GLU A 539 15.32 3.85 -44.42
N THR A 540 15.98 3.47 -43.32
CA THR A 540 17.26 4.09 -42.92
C THR A 540 18.41 3.84 -43.91
N ARG A 541 18.26 2.87 -44.83
CA ARG A 541 19.27 2.52 -45.85
C ARG A 541 19.02 3.12 -47.23
N MET A 542 17.94 3.88 -47.42
CA MET A 542 17.69 4.65 -48.65
C MET A 542 17.71 6.17 -48.43
N GLY A 543 18.12 6.63 -47.23
CA GLY A 543 18.20 8.04 -46.83
C GLY A 543 19.62 8.58 -46.60
N GLN A 544 20.67 7.89 -47.05
CA GLN A 544 22.07 8.34 -47.06
C GLN A 544 22.69 8.18 -48.45
#